data_AF-A0A931ZE77-F1
#
_entry.id   AF-A0A931ZE77-F1
#
_cell.length_a   1.000
_cell.length_b   1.000
_cell.length_c   1.000
_cell.angle_alpha   90.00
_cell.angle_beta   90.00
_cell.angle_gamma   90.00
#
_symmetry.space_group_name_H-M   'P 1'
#
loop_
_entity.id
_entity.type
_entity.pdbx_description
1 polymer ?
#
loop_
_entity_poly.entity_id
_entity_poly.type
_entity_poly.pdbx_seq_one_letter_code
_entity_poly.pdbx_strand_id
1 'polypeptide(L)'
;MEPFDATQGRPFDATQARRRRKQIIIGIIYLFIFAGLGAGVYFSFFRPSPTCFDRKVNQGETDVDCGGPNCASCERKTWRPLEVDAPKAFPSLSDAVDLVAQVKNPNPRYGAERVSYTFIIKLKTGEERRKSGVAELFPLEERSILEPALRLGSGQAVTDVETVNFVIDRVDWERLDDFARPDIAIVSQTFQEGERPEVQGRILNRSNFAIRELFVTIMLLDEKNSD
;
A
#
# COMPACT_ATOMS: atom_id res chain seq x y z
N MET A 1 -68.16 -9.08 -72.94
CA MET A 1 -67.00 -8.70 -72.12
C MET A 1 -66.70 -9.91 -71.26
N GLU A 2 -65.64 -10.64 -71.59
CA GLU A 2 -65.39 -12.00 -71.10
C GLU A 2 -65.09 -12.08 -69.60
N PRO A 3 -65.40 -13.22 -68.94
CA PRO A 3 -65.07 -13.44 -67.55
C PRO A 3 -63.57 -13.72 -67.36
N PHE A 4 -63.01 -13.11 -66.31
CA PHE A 4 -61.63 -13.28 -65.89
C PHE A 4 -61.49 -14.61 -65.12
N ASP A 5 -60.81 -15.60 -65.70
CA ASP A 5 -60.49 -16.87 -65.05
C ASP A 5 -59.23 -16.71 -64.19
N ALA A 6 -59.41 -16.82 -62.87
CA ALA A 6 -58.37 -16.68 -61.86
C ALA A 6 -57.92 -18.05 -61.33
N THR A 7 -57.42 -18.95 -62.17
CA THR A 7 -56.81 -20.21 -61.70
C THR A 7 -55.60 -20.65 -62.52
N GLN A 8 -54.43 -20.02 -62.31
CA GLN A 8 -53.14 -20.63 -62.67
C GLN A 8 -52.12 -20.49 -61.53
N GLY A 9 -52.06 -21.51 -60.68
CA GLY A 9 -50.94 -21.73 -59.76
C GLY A 9 -49.71 -22.19 -60.53
N ARG A 10 -48.57 -21.50 -60.36
CA ARG A 10 -47.31 -21.86 -61.03
C ARG A 10 -46.80 -23.24 -60.55
N PRO A 11 -46.31 -24.12 -61.44
CA PRO A 11 -45.77 -25.42 -61.02
C PRO A 11 -44.48 -25.25 -60.21
N PHE A 12 -44.38 -25.99 -59.10
CA PHE A 12 -43.21 -25.99 -58.23
C PHE A 12 -42.09 -26.83 -58.86
N ASP A 13 -41.04 -26.18 -59.36
CA ASP A 13 -39.87 -26.83 -59.96
C ASP A 13 -38.99 -27.48 -58.88
N ALA A 14 -39.15 -28.81 -58.72
CA ALA A 14 -38.43 -29.63 -57.75
C ALA A 14 -36.89 -29.60 -57.92
N THR A 15 -36.39 -29.30 -59.12
CA THR A 15 -34.95 -29.21 -59.39
C THR A 15 -34.34 -27.90 -58.87
N GLN A 16 -35.10 -26.80 -59.00
CA GLN A 16 -34.74 -25.49 -58.50
C GLN A 16 -34.76 -25.44 -56.96
N ALA A 17 -35.73 -26.13 -56.33
CA ALA A 17 -35.82 -26.29 -54.89
C ALA A 17 -34.63 -27.09 -54.30
N ARG A 18 -34.18 -28.16 -54.98
CA ARG A 18 -33.01 -28.96 -54.56
C ARG A 18 -31.70 -28.18 -54.66
N ARG A 19 -31.53 -27.36 -55.70
CA ARG A 19 -30.35 -26.49 -55.88
C ARG A 19 -30.31 -25.38 -54.83
N ARG A 20 -31.43 -24.72 -54.57
CA ARG A 20 -31.55 -23.71 -53.49
C ARG A 20 -31.30 -24.31 -52.11
N ARG A 21 -31.82 -25.51 -51.82
CA ARG A 21 -31.55 -26.21 -50.54
C ARG A 21 -30.07 -26.49 -50.31
N LYS A 22 -29.34 -26.93 -51.35
CA LYS A 22 -27.87 -27.13 -51.27
C LYS A 22 -27.11 -25.82 -51.06
N GLN A 23 -27.52 -24.75 -51.75
CA GLN A 23 -26.93 -23.41 -51.58
C GLN A 23 -27.16 -22.85 -50.17
N ILE A 24 -28.35 -23.07 -49.59
CA ILE A 24 -28.66 -22.69 -48.21
C ILE A 24 -27.80 -23.48 -47.22
N ILE A 25 -27.68 -24.81 -47.39
CA ILE A 25 -26.85 -25.65 -46.50
C ILE A 25 -25.39 -25.21 -46.53
N ILE A 26 -24.83 -24.96 -47.73
CA ILE A 26 -23.45 -24.49 -47.88
C ILE A 26 -23.29 -23.11 -47.23
N GLY A 27 -24.24 -22.19 -47.45
CA GLY A 27 -24.24 -20.87 -46.81
C GLY A 27 -24.26 -20.95 -45.28
N ILE A 28 -25.07 -21.85 -44.71
CA ILE A 28 -25.12 -22.09 -43.26
C ILE A 28 -23.80 -22.64 -42.73
N ILE A 29 -23.17 -23.59 -43.45
CA ILE A 29 -21.86 -24.15 -43.06
C ILE A 29 -20.80 -23.05 -43.03
N TYR A 30 -20.71 -22.21 -44.07
CA TYR A 30 -19.77 -21.10 -44.07
C TYR A 30 -20.08 -20.08 -42.97
N LEU A 31 -21.36 -19.80 -42.71
CA LEU A 31 -21.75 -18.91 -41.61
C LEU A 31 -21.25 -19.42 -40.25
N PHE A 32 -21.40 -20.73 -39.97
CA PHE A 32 -20.87 -21.31 -38.73
C PHE A 32 -19.34 -21.31 -38.68
N ILE A 33 -18.66 -21.57 -39.80
CA ILE A 33 -17.19 -21.51 -39.87
C ILE A 33 -16.70 -20.08 -39.60
N PHE A 34 -17.27 -19.07 -40.27
CA PHE A 34 -16.89 -17.68 -40.08
C PHE A 34 -17.27 -17.17 -38.69
N ALA A 35 -18.42 -17.58 -38.14
CA ALA A 35 -18.79 -17.26 -36.77
C ALA A 35 -17.84 -17.89 -35.75
N GLY A 36 -17.42 -19.15 -35.96
CA GLY A 36 -16.44 -19.84 -35.11
C GLY A 36 -15.05 -19.21 -35.16
N LEU A 37 -14.56 -18.87 -36.36
CA LEU A 37 -13.29 -18.16 -36.55
C LEU A 37 -13.35 -16.74 -35.94
N GLY A 38 -14.46 -16.02 -36.16
CA GLY A 38 -14.69 -14.71 -35.57
C GLY A 38 -14.73 -14.75 -34.05
N ALA A 39 -15.42 -15.74 -33.47
CA ALA A 39 -15.44 -15.96 -32.02
C ALA A 39 -14.05 -16.31 -31.50
N GLY A 40 -13.30 -17.19 -32.17
CA GLY A 40 -11.93 -17.55 -31.79
C GLY A 40 -10.99 -16.35 -31.77
N VAL A 41 -11.00 -15.53 -32.83
CA VAL A 41 -10.23 -14.28 -32.89
C VAL A 41 -10.67 -13.29 -31.82
N TYR A 42 -11.98 -13.15 -31.58
CA TYR A 42 -12.52 -12.28 -30.55
C TYR A 42 -12.06 -12.68 -29.14
N PHE A 43 -12.19 -13.96 -28.78
CA PHE A 43 -11.78 -14.46 -27.48
C PHE A 43 -10.26 -14.48 -27.27
N SER A 44 -9.48 -14.61 -28.35
CA SER A 44 -8.01 -14.69 -28.26
C SER A 44 -7.30 -13.33 -28.35
N PHE A 45 -7.87 -12.33 -29.05
CA PHE A 45 -7.21 -11.04 -29.29
C PHE A 45 -8.00 -9.82 -28.79
N PHE A 46 -9.32 -9.91 -28.68
CA PHE A 46 -10.17 -8.76 -28.37
C PHE A 46 -10.88 -8.87 -27.01
N ARG A 47 -10.72 -9.97 -26.28
CA ARG A 47 -11.20 -10.08 -24.90
C ARG A 47 -10.25 -9.26 -24.02
N PRO A 48 -10.69 -8.10 -23.49
CA PRO A 48 -9.82 -7.31 -22.62
C PRO A 48 -9.44 -8.16 -21.40
N SER A 49 -8.17 -8.08 -21.01
CA SER A 49 -7.69 -8.70 -19.78
C SER A 49 -8.53 -8.21 -18.61
N PRO A 50 -8.70 -9.04 -17.56
CA PRO A 50 -9.28 -8.57 -16.33
C PRO A 50 -8.48 -7.38 -15.79
N THR A 51 -9.14 -6.26 -15.51
CA THR A 51 -8.51 -5.01 -15.05
C THR A 51 -9.26 -4.46 -13.85
N CYS A 52 -8.57 -4.34 -12.73
CA CYS A 52 -9.08 -3.73 -11.51
C CYS A 52 -9.07 -2.19 -11.56
N PHE A 53 -9.07 -1.58 -12.74
CA PHE A 53 -8.90 -0.13 -12.93
C PHE A 53 -9.76 0.40 -14.09
N ASP A 54 -10.83 -0.29 -14.45
CA ASP A 54 -11.73 0.06 -15.55
C ASP A 54 -13.02 0.78 -15.12
N ARG A 55 -13.10 1.15 -13.83
CA ARG A 55 -14.22 1.86 -13.19
C ARG A 55 -15.54 1.11 -13.26
N LYS A 56 -15.50 -0.21 -13.36
CA LYS A 56 -16.68 -1.07 -13.29
C LYS A 56 -16.59 -1.97 -12.06
N VAL A 57 -17.69 -2.64 -11.75
CA VAL A 57 -17.71 -3.76 -10.79
C VAL A 57 -17.82 -5.01 -11.63
N ASN A 58 -16.71 -5.69 -11.88
CA ASN A 58 -16.68 -6.90 -12.68
C ASN A 58 -15.70 -7.93 -12.11
N GLN A 59 -15.61 -9.11 -12.73
CA GLN A 59 -14.54 -10.10 -12.46
C GLN A 59 -14.37 -10.53 -10.99
N GLY A 60 -15.44 -10.42 -10.20
CA GLY A 60 -15.49 -10.80 -8.78
C GLY A 60 -15.22 -9.66 -7.79
N GLU A 61 -15.06 -8.42 -8.24
CA GLU A 61 -14.92 -7.23 -7.40
C GLU A 61 -16.10 -7.04 -6.44
N THR A 62 -15.80 -6.52 -5.24
CA THR A 62 -16.82 -6.19 -4.23
C THR A 62 -17.26 -4.72 -4.28
N ASP A 63 -16.43 -3.86 -4.88
CA ASP A 63 -16.72 -2.45 -5.20
C ASP A 63 -15.85 -2.04 -6.40
N VAL A 64 -16.12 -0.87 -7.00
CA VAL A 64 -15.48 -0.42 -8.24
C VAL A 64 -13.96 -0.47 -8.11
N ASP A 65 -13.29 -1.19 -9.01
CA ASP A 65 -11.82 -1.28 -9.07
C ASP A 65 -11.17 -1.91 -7.81
N CYS A 66 -11.92 -2.69 -7.01
CA CYS A 66 -11.37 -3.32 -5.80
C CYS A 66 -12.16 -4.54 -5.26
N GLY A 67 -11.47 -5.32 -4.43
CA GLY A 67 -12.02 -6.50 -3.76
C GLY A 67 -12.16 -7.71 -4.68
N GLY A 68 -12.69 -8.80 -4.14
CA GLY A 68 -12.71 -10.07 -4.86
C GLY A 68 -11.35 -10.76 -4.92
N PRO A 69 -11.27 -11.91 -5.61
CA PRO A 69 -10.06 -12.74 -5.65
C PRO A 69 -8.93 -12.16 -6.51
N ASN A 70 -9.25 -11.24 -7.42
CA ASN A 70 -8.32 -10.76 -8.45
C ASN A 70 -7.89 -9.30 -8.25
N CYS A 71 -8.51 -8.56 -7.32
CA CYS A 71 -8.23 -7.15 -7.08
C CYS A 71 -7.91 -6.88 -5.61
N ALA A 72 -7.15 -5.81 -5.35
CA ALA A 72 -6.75 -5.44 -4.00
C ALA A 72 -7.99 -5.09 -3.14
N SER A 73 -7.95 -5.40 -1.84
CA SER A 73 -9.07 -5.09 -0.92
C SER A 73 -9.52 -3.64 -1.05
N CYS A 74 -10.84 -3.43 -1.07
CA CYS A 74 -11.45 -2.10 -1.07
C CYS A 74 -11.13 -1.29 0.19
N GLU A 75 -10.70 -1.96 1.25
CA GLU A 75 -10.28 -1.29 2.48
C GLU A 75 -8.99 -0.48 2.28
N ARG A 76 -8.22 -0.73 1.21
CA ARG A 76 -7.13 0.17 0.82
C ARG A 76 -7.62 1.54 0.33
N LYS A 77 -8.92 1.78 0.15
CA LYS A 77 -9.42 3.14 -0.10
C LYS A 77 -9.59 3.93 1.20
N THR A 78 -9.60 3.26 2.36
CA THR A 78 -9.98 3.87 3.64
C THR A 78 -8.79 4.13 4.57
N TRP A 79 -7.67 3.43 4.38
CA TRP A 79 -6.44 3.73 5.10
C TRP A 79 -5.83 5.10 4.68
N ARG A 80 -5.30 5.82 5.64
CA ARG A 80 -4.62 7.11 5.48
C ARG A 80 -3.11 6.90 5.54
N PRO A 81 -2.30 7.70 4.83
CA PRO A 81 -0.85 7.62 4.92
C PRO A 81 -0.38 7.89 6.35
N LEU A 82 0.80 7.37 6.71
CA LEU A 82 1.45 7.71 7.97
C LEU A 82 1.75 9.21 8.00
N GLU A 83 1.51 9.84 9.14
CA GLU A 83 1.84 11.24 9.41
C GLU A 83 3.26 11.28 10.00
N VAL A 84 4.12 12.18 9.51
CA VAL A 84 5.51 12.30 9.96
C VAL A 84 5.75 13.74 10.36
N ASP A 85 6.14 13.96 11.62
CA ASP A 85 6.58 15.28 12.08
C ASP A 85 7.99 15.59 11.58
N ALA A 86 8.37 16.87 11.63
CA ALA A 86 9.67 17.31 11.17
C ALA A 86 10.79 16.52 11.87
N PRO A 87 11.62 15.76 11.11
CA PRO A 87 12.69 14.97 11.71
C PRO A 87 13.80 15.88 12.22
N LYS A 88 14.46 15.45 13.30
CA LYS A 88 15.48 16.22 14.01
C LYS A 88 16.77 15.42 14.12
N ALA A 89 17.89 16.13 14.12
CA ALA A 89 19.21 15.58 14.43
C ALA A 89 19.69 16.16 15.75
N PHE A 90 20.17 15.29 16.64
CA PHE A 90 20.71 15.64 17.94
C PHE A 90 22.20 15.30 17.98
N PRO A 91 23.02 16.10 18.69
CA PRO A 91 24.43 15.78 18.86
C PRO A 91 24.58 14.45 19.61
N SER A 92 25.47 13.59 19.12
CA SER A 92 25.84 12.33 19.75
C SER A 92 27.34 12.31 20.05
N LEU A 93 27.90 11.16 20.43
CA LEU A 93 29.33 11.03 20.75
C LEU A 93 30.20 11.36 19.52
N SER A 94 31.24 12.18 19.74
CA SER A 94 32.24 12.54 18.72
C SER A 94 31.64 13.31 17.52
N ASP A 95 31.76 12.75 16.34
CA ASP A 95 31.41 13.30 15.02
C ASP A 95 30.13 12.64 14.50
N ALA A 96 29.21 12.30 15.41
CA ALA A 96 27.99 11.59 15.11
C ALA A 96 26.76 12.37 15.57
N VAL A 97 25.63 12.06 14.94
CA VAL A 97 24.31 12.56 15.33
C VAL A 97 23.33 11.41 15.53
N ASP A 98 22.39 11.63 16.43
CA ASP A 98 21.23 10.77 16.61
C ASP A 98 20.05 11.38 15.86
N LEU A 99 19.34 10.58 15.06
CA LEU A 99 18.24 11.04 14.24
C LEU A 99 16.91 10.59 14.81
N VAL A 100 15.95 11.50 14.90
CA VAL A 100 14.63 11.21 15.45
C VAL A 100 13.55 11.72 14.50
N ALA A 101 12.52 10.88 14.28
CA ALA A 101 11.29 11.27 13.60
C ALA A 101 10.09 10.76 14.41
N GLN A 102 9.09 11.61 14.66
CA GLN A 102 7.80 11.15 15.19
C GLN A 102 6.93 10.72 14.02
N VAL A 103 6.46 9.48 14.07
CA VAL A 103 5.60 8.90 13.04
C VAL A 103 4.32 8.44 13.69
N LYS A 104 3.21 8.82 13.08
CA LYS A 104 1.86 8.54 13.57
C LYS A 104 1.09 7.74 12.55
N ASN A 105 0.42 6.71 13.05
CA ASN A 105 -0.53 5.92 12.30
C ASN A 105 -1.95 6.42 12.55
N PRO A 106 -2.58 7.17 11.62
CA PRO A 106 -3.93 7.70 11.80
C PRO A 106 -5.04 6.66 11.62
N ASN A 107 -4.71 5.38 11.41
CA ASN A 107 -5.68 4.35 11.05
C ASN A 107 -6.15 3.56 12.28
N PRO A 108 -7.47 3.49 12.56
CA PRO A 108 -8.00 2.82 13.75
C PRO A 108 -8.07 1.29 13.68
N ARG A 109 -7.97 0.70 12.49
CA ARG A 109 -8.10 -0.75 12.27
C ARG A 109 -6.94 -1.36 11.50
N TYR A 110 -5.89 -0.58 11.24
CA TYR A 110 -4.74 -1.01 10.45
C TYR A 110 -3.47 -0.68 11.18
N GLY A 111 -2.67 -1.70 11.48
CA GLY A 111 -1.29 -1.54 11.89
C GLY A 111 -0.40 -1.47 10.66
N ALA A 112 0.65 -0.67 10.73
CA ALA A 112 1.76 -0.76 9.79
C ALA A 112 2.73 -1.82 10.31
N GLU A 113 2.52 -3.07 9.89
CA GLU A 113 3.35 -4.23 10.29
C GLU A 113 4.81 -4.02 9.89
N ARG A 114 5.04 -3.42 8.72
CA ARG A 114 6.40 -3.06 8.29
C ARG A 114 6.41 -1.70 7.64
N VAL A 115 7.20 -0.80 8.22
CA VAL A 115 7.52 0.53 7.67
C VAL A 115 9.00 0.55 7.35
N SER A 116 9.36 0.43 6.08
CA SER A 116 10.71 0.69 5.61
C SER A 116 10.90 2.18 5.43
N TYR A 117 11.94 2.75 6.04
CA TYR A 117 12.22 4.17 5.98
C TYR A 117 13.70 4.47 5.76
N THR A 118 13.96 5.70 5.32
CA THR A 118 15.30 6.24 5.16
C THR A 118 15.36 7.66 5.69
N PHE A 119 16.23 7.89 6.68
CA PHE A 119 16.72 9.22 7.00
C PHE A 119 17.75 9.65 5.97
N ILE A 120 17.63 10.90 5.50
CA ILE A 120 18.57 11.53 4.59
C ILE A 120 18.99 12.85 5.25
N ILE A 121 20.26 12.98 5.60
CA ILE A 121 20.82 14.24 6.06
C ILE A 121 21.66 14.86 4.95
N LYS A 122 21.56 16.18 4.83
CA LYS A 122 22.41 16.96 3.95
C LYS A 122 23.25 17.91 4.80
N LEU A 123 24.55 17.91 4.56
CA LEU A 123 25.50 18.80 5.21
C LEU A 123 25.59 20.13 4.45
N LYS A 124 26.04 21.17 5.15
CA LYS A 124 26.32 22.49 4.55
C LYS A 124 27.36 22.45 3.42
N THR A 125 28.19 21.42 3.39
CA THR A 125 29.15 21.15 2.30
C THR A 125 28.46 20.67 1.01
N GLY A 126 27.17 20.31 1.07
CA GLY A 126 26.41 19.68 0.00
C GLY A 126 26.44 18.16 0.03
N GLU A 127 27.21 17.56 0.93
CA GLU A 127 27.34 16.11 1.05
C GLU A 127 26.12 15.47 1.73
N GLU A 128 25.68 14.32 1.23
CA GLU A 128 24.56 13.58 1.80
C GLU A 128 25.01 12.35 2.61
N ARG A 129 24.26 12.02 3.65
CA ARG A 129 24.34 10.73 4.35
C ARG A 129 22.94 10.14 4.47
N ARG A 130 22.88 8.81 4.48
CA ARG A 130 21.62 8.07 4.54
C ARG A 130 21.69 7.01 5.61
N LYS A 131 20.59 6.80 6.31
CA LYS A 131 20.42 5.75 7.30
C LYS A 131 19.02 5.16 7.16
N SER A 132 18.95 3.90 6.73
CA SER A 132 17.70 3.19 6.54
C SER A 132 17.42 2.25 7.71
N GLY A 133 16.14 2.01 7.97
CA GLY A 133 15.67 1.13 9.03
C GLY A 133 14.28 0.59 8.75
N VAL A 134 13.78 -0.18 9.70
CA VAL A 134 12.43 -0.75 9.68
C VAL A 134 11.78 -0.52 11.03
N ALA A 135 10.53 -0.08 11.01
CA ALA A 135 9.70 0.08 12.19
C ALA A 135 8.33 -0.56 11.99
N GLU A 136 7.61 -0.68 13.10
CA GLU A 136 6.22 -1.11 13.14
C GLU A 136 5.41 -0.02 13.84
N LEU A 137 4.15 0.18 13.45
CA LEU A 137 3.23 1.09 14.14
C LEU A 137 1.87 0.44 14.32
N PHE A 138 1.38 0.40 15.55
CA PHE A 138 0.04 -0.06 15.87
C PHE A 138 -1.04 0.92 15.39
N PRO A 139 -2.30 0.48 15.29
CA PRO A 139 -3.43 1.37 15.02
C PRO A 139 -3.47 2.55 16.00
N LEU A 140 -3.63 3.77 15.49
CA LEU A 140 -3.65 5.03 16.26
C LEU A 140 -2.39 5.29 17.11
N GLU A 141 -1.30 4.57 16.87
CA GLU A 141 -0.05 4.79 17.58
C GLU A 141 0.69 6.00 17.02
N GLU A 142 1.31 6.75 17.93
CA GLU A 142 2.34 7.73 17.66
C GLU A 142 3.63 7.23 18.31
N ARG A 143 4.70 7.15 17.52
CA ARG A 143 5.97 6.53 17.91
C ARG A 143 7.14 7.36 17.43
N SER A 144 8.13 7.54 18.30
CA SER A 144 9.42 8.11 17.93
C SER A 144 10.34 7.02 17.36
N ILE A 145 10.77 7.19 16.12
CA ILE A 145 11.77 6.36 15.47
C ILE A 145 13.14 7.02 15.70
N LEU A 146 14.07 6.27 16.28
CA LEU A 146 15.43 6.72 16.63
C LEU A 146 16.46 5.90 15.85
N GLU A 147 17.36 6.59 15.14
CA GLU A 147 18.56 6.00 14.54
C GLU A 147 19.81 6.61 15.17
N PRO A 148 20.51 5.87 16.04
CA PRO A 148 21.64 6.43 16.77
C PRO A 148 22.94 6.44 15.94
N ALA A 149 23.83 7.36 16.31
CA ALA A 149 25.24 7.42 15.94
C ALA A 149 25.52 7.42 14.43
N LEU A 150 24.76 8.18 13.64
CA LEU A 150 25.09 8.43 12.24
C LEU A 150 26.34 9.33 12.17
N ARG A 151 27.45 8.78 11.68
CA ARG A 151 28.71 9.51 11.52
C ARG A 151 28.62 10.56 10.41
N LEU A 152 28.97 11.78 10.75
CA LEU A 152 29.08 12.90 9.82
C LEU A 152 30.42 12.83 9.08
N GLY A 153 31.50 12.74 9.85
CA GLY A 153 32.88 12.75 9.38
C GLY A 153 33.77 13.57 10.33
N SER A 154 35.07 13.31 10.29
CA SER A 154 36.04 13.93 11.22
C SER A 154 35.94 15.46 11.23
N GLY A 155 35.75 16.03 12.41
CA GLY A 155 35.65 17.48 12.62
C GLY A 155 34.29 18.10 12.32
N GLN A 156 33.29 17.30 11.94
CA GLN A 156 31.92 17.77 11.74
C GLN A 156 31.09 17.60 13.01
N ALA A 157 30.13 18.51 13.21
CA ALA A 157 29.19 18.51 14.32
C ALA A 157 27.74 18.66 13.84
N VAL A 158 26.78 18.54 14.75
CA VAL A 158 25.35 18.73 14.43
C VAL A 158 25.06 20.08 13.78
N THR A 159 25.85 21.11 14.08
CA THR A 159 25.74 22.45 13.46
C THR A 159 26.05 22.48 11.97
N ASP A 160 26.70 21.43 11.42
CA ASP A 160 27.01 21.31 10.00
C ASP A 160 25.87 20.65 9.20
N VAL A 161 24.86 20.11 9.89
CA VAL A 161 23.65 19.57 9.27
C VAL A 161 22.80 20.74 8.75
N GLU A 162 22.55 20.75 7.44
CA GLU A 162 21.70 21.74 6.76
C GLU A 162 20.23 21.30 6.80
N THR A 163 19.96 20.05 6.44
CA THR A 163 18.61 19.49 6.43
C THR A 163 18.60 18.04 6.92
N VAL A 164 17.47 17.66 7.50
CA VAL A 164 17.12 16.27 7.85
C VAL A 164 15.80 15.96 7.16
N ASN A 165 15.77 14.89 6.38
CA ASN A 165 14.57 14.38 5.75
C ASN A 165 14.31 12.94 6.23
N PHE A 166 13.04 12.59 6.31
CA PHE A 166 12.58 11.24 6.62
C PHE A 166 11.66 10.78 5.49
N VAL A 167 12.06 9.71 4.82
CA VAL A 167 11.33 9.17 3.68
C VAL A 167 10.78 7.81 4.08
N ILE A 168 9.48 7.62 3.91
CA ILE A 168 8.84 6.30 4.02
C ILE A 168 8.92 5.65 2.65
N ASP A 169 9.71 4.58 2.54
CA ASP A 169 9.96 3.87 1.30
C ASP A 169 8.83 2.88 0.99
N ARG A 170 8.36 2.16 2.02
CA ARG A 170 7.31 1.15 1.89
C ARG A 170 6.56 0.97 3.19
N VAL A 171 5.25 0.75 3.10
CA VAL A 171 4.40 0.33 4.22
C VAL A 171 3.63 -0.92 3.85
N ASP A 172 3.88 -2.00 4.58
CA ASP A 172 3.04 -3.20 4.58
C ASP A 172 2.03 -3.04 5.74
N TRP A 173 0.73 -2.99 5.41
CA TRP A 173 -0.31 -2.85 6.43
C TRP A 173 -1.01 -4.16 6.70
N GLU A 174 -1.38 -4.33 7.96
CA GLU A 174 -2.14 -5.45 8.45
C GLU A 174 -3.43 -4.97 9.08
N ARG A 175 -4.54 -5.65 8.79
CA ARG A 175 -5.82 -5.38 9.41
C ARG A 175 -5.87 -6.00 10.80
N LEU A 176 -6.27 -5.19 11.77
CA LEU A 176 -6.24 -5.52 13.19
C LEU A 176 -7.61 -5.17 13.82
N ASP A 177 -8.61 -6.04 13.62
CA ASP A 177 -9.99 -5.79 14.06
C ASP A 177 -10.18 -5.86 15.59
N ASP A 178 -9.52 -6.81 16.26
CA ASP A 178 -9.63 -7.05 17.70
C ASP A 178 -8.34 -6.65 18.46
N PHE A 179 -7.62 -5.65 17.94
CA PHE A 179 -6.37 -5.23 18.54
C PHE A 179 -6.60 -4.40 19.81
N ALA A 180 -6.21 -4.98 20.94
CA ALA A 180 -6.05 -4.26 22.19
C ALA A 180 -4.62 -3.68 22.25
N ARG A 181 -4.50 -2.36 22.17
CA ARG A 181 -3.21 -1.68 22.32
C ARG A 181 -2.63 -2.00 23.71
N PRO A 182 -1.35 -2.38 23.82
CA PRO A 182 -0.69 -2.52 25.11
C PRO A 182 -0.77 -1.21 25.91
N ASP A 183 -1.33 -1.27 27.11
CA ASP A 183 -1.34 -0.15 28.07
C ASP A 183 -0.09 -0.24 28.94
N ILE A 184 0.92 0.56 28.56
CA ILE A 184 2.21 0.65 29.23
C ILE A 184 2.33 2.01 29.91
N ALA A 185 2.46 2.01 31.23
CA ALA A 185 2.66 3.21 32.02
C ALA A 185 4.11 3.33 32.48
N ILE A 186 4.74 4.48 32.23
CA ILE A 186 6.00 4.85 32.88
C ILE A 186 5.65 5.32 34.29
N VAL A 187 6.04 4.54 35.30
CA VAL A 187 5.72 4.77 36.72
C VAL A 187 6.68 5.78 37.34
N SER A 188 7.95 5.72 36.97
CA SER A 188 8.97 6.67 37.41
C SER A 188 10.10 6.70 36.40
N GLN A 189 10.73 7.86 36.26
CA GLN A 189 11.97 8.05 35.51
C GLN A 189 12.88 8.98 36.32
N THR A 190 14.12 8.59 36.50
CA THR A 190 15.14 9.35 37.21
C THR A 190 16.38 9.41 36.33
N PHE A 191 16.92 10.61 36.16
CA PHE A 191 18.21 10.83 35.53
C PHE A 191 19.22 11.25 36.61
N GLN A 192 20.38 10.60 36.62
CA GLN A 192 21.51 10.95 37.47
C GLN A 192 22.66 11.41 36.59
N GLU A 193 23.01 12.67 36.72
CA GLU A 193 24.16 13.27 36.06
C GLU A 193 25.45 12.89 36.83
N GLY A 194 26.53 12.61 36.10
CA GLY A 194 27.82 12.21 36.67
C GLY A 194 28.81 11.78 35.58
N GLU A 195 29.99 11.28 35.98
CA GLU A 195 30.99 10.74 35.03
C GLU A 195 30.44 9.60 34.16
N ARG A 196 29.43 8.88 34.69
CA ARG A 196 28.63 7.90 33.96
C ARG A 196 27.16 8.26 34.14
N PRO A 197 26.57 9.04 33.22
CA PRO A 197 25.17 9.41 33.32
C PRO A 197 24.31 8.14 33.31
N GLU A 198 23.34 8.07 34.22
CA GLU A 198 22.46 6.92 34.38
C GLU A 198 20.99 7.34 34.32
N VAL A 199 20.18 6.58 33.57
CA VAL A 199 18.72 6.72 33.55
C VAL A 199 18.12 5.47 34.15
N GLN A 200 17.31 5.65 35.19
CA GLN A 200 16.54 4.57 35.81
C GLN A 200 15.05 4.80 35.59
N GLY A 201 14.36 3.78 35.11
CA GLY A 201 12.93 3.82 34.84
C GLY A 201 12.20 2.62 35.44
N ARG A 202 10.95 2.83 35.86
CA ARG A 202 10.02 1.74 36.19
C ARG A 202 8.86 1.80 35.23
N ILE A 203 8.57 0.67 34.60
CA ILE A 203 7.49 0.52 33.63
C ILE A 203 6.48 -0.49 34.18
N LEU A 204 5.19 -0.22 34.01
CA LEU A 204 4.10 -1.10 34.42
C LEU A 204 3.24 -1.45 33.21
N ASN A 205 3.11 -2.75 32.94
CA ASN A 205 2.10 -3.25 32.02
C ASN A 205 0.75 -3.31 32.75
N ARG A 206 -0.21 -2.50 32.31
CA ARG A 206 -1.59 -2.46 32.81
C ARG A 206 -2.56 -3.28 31.95
N SER A 207 -2.06 -3.85 30.87
CA SER A 207 -2.84 -4.70 29.97
C SER A 207 -3.26 -6.00 30.67
N ASN A 208 -4.34 -6.59 30.19
CA ASN A 208 -4.80 -7.92 30.62
C ASN A 208 -4.07 -9.08 29.91
N PHE A 209 -2.99 -8.79 29.18
CA PHE A 209 -2.17 -9.76 28.46
C PHE A 209 -0.68 -9.51 28.72
N ALA A 210 0.12 -10.57 28.58
CA ALA A 210 1.57 -10.52 28.72
C ALA A 210 2.23 -9.93 27.48
N ILE A 211 3.22 -9.07 27.67
CA ILE A 211 4.04 -8.49 26.61
C ILE A 211 5.36 -9.25 26.58
N ARG A 212 5.71 -9.79 25.40
CA ARG A 212 6.91 -10.62 25.23
C ARG A 212 8.15 -9.79 25.00
N GLU A 213 8.01 -8.72 24.22
CA GLU A 213 9.11 -7.84 23.85
C GLU A 213 8.67 -6.40 24.05
N LEU A 214 9.56 -5.60 24.64
CA LEU A 214 9.36 -4.19 24.89
C LEU A 214 10.61 -3.45 24.45
N PHE A 215 10.47 -2.59 23.46
CA PHE A 215 11.52 -1.66 23.06
C PHE A 215 11.38 -0.39 23.89
N VAL A 216 12.45 -0.02 24.57
CA VAL A 216 12.51 1.20 25.39
C VAL A 216 13.49 2.15 24.74
N THR A 217 12.99 3.28 24.27
CA THR A 217 13.80 4.38 23.75
C THR A 217 13.95 5.42 24.86
N ILE A 218 15.19 5.78 25.18
CA ILE A 218 15.49 6.83 26.16
C ILE A 218 16.03 8.02 25.38
N MET A 219 15.35 9.16 25.48
CA MET A 219 15.78 10.42 24.89
C MET A 219 16.06 11.42 26.02
N LEU A 220 17.28 11.94 26.06
CA LEU A 220 17.67 13.03 26.97
C LEU A 220 17.62 14.33 26.18
N LEU A 221 16.67 15.19 26.50
CA LEU A 221 16.47 16.48 25.84
C LEU A 221 16.76 17.60 26.84
N ASP A 222 17.50 18.61 26.40
CA ASP A 222 17.63 19.88 27.12
C ASP A 222 16.30 20.67 27.03
N GLU A 223 16.01 21.55 27.98
CA GLU A 223 14.76 22.33 28.08
C GLU A 223 14.39 23.04 26.78
N LYS A 224 15.39 23.46 25.99
CA LYS A 224 15.20 24.14 24.69
C LYS A 224 14.72 23.25 23.54
N ASN A 225 14.82 21.93 23.67
CA ASN A 225 14.50 20.94 22.64
C ASN A 225 13.33 20.03 23.04
N SER A 226 12.48 20.50 23.97
CA SER A 226 11.40 19.71 24.58
C SER A 226 10.09 19.63 23.77
N ASP A 227 10.01 20.34 22.64
CA ASP A 227 8.87 20.34 21.71
C ASP A 227 9.11 19.45 20.49
#